data_AF-A0A059LCY7-F1
#
_entry.id   AF-A0A059LCY7-F1
#
_cell.length_a   1.000
_cell.length_b   1.000
_cell.length_c   1.000
_cell.angle_alpha   90.00
_cell.angle_beta   90.00
_cell.angle_gamma   90.00
#
_symmetry.space_group_name_H-M   'P 1'
#
loop_
_entity.id
_entity.type
_entity.pdbx_description
1 polymer ?
#
loop_
_entity_poly.entity_id
_entity_poly.type
_entity_poly.pdbx_seq_one_letter_code
_entity_poly.pdbx_strand_id
1 'polypeptide(L)'
;SRSATADERRAFGVLLGELVRSSLEPWTEAWPRLRADPLGRADALDEGEARWLFEEHCRAQEARSRKRFEEALEERLLRVGAEDAEGALEALRADAAVAAVPEEWRQEWWQEWQRKRSEDRGAKRARET
;
A
#
# COMPACT_ATOMS: atom_id res chain seq x y z
N SER A 1 -13.55 -25.02 -18.75
CA SER A 1 -12.35 -24.65 -17.99
C SER A 1 -12.49 -25.16 -16.57
N ARG A 2 -11.46 -25.79 -16.01
CA ARG A 2 -11.42 -26.15 -14.58
C ARG A 2 -11.02 -24.88 -13.81
N SER A 3 -11.68 -24.60 -12.70
CA SER A 3 -11.29 -23.51 -11.80
C SER A 3 -10.10 -23.93 -10.92
N ALA A 4 -9.22 -22.97 -10.60
CA ALA A 4 -8.14 -23.21 -9.65
C ALA A 4 -8.68 -23.58 -8.25
N THR A 5 -7.97 -24.46 -7.58
CA THR A 5 -8.20 -24.87 -6.20
C THR A 5 -7.71 -23.80 -5.22
N ALA A 6 -8.13 -23.89 -3.96
CA ALA A 6 -7.67 -22.98 -2.92
C ALA A 6 -6.15 -23.03 -2.70
N ASP A 7 -5.51 -24.18 -2.93
CA ASP A 7 -4.07 -24.34 -2.74
C ASP A 7 -3.28 -23.78 -3.92
N GLU A 8 -3.79 -23.91 -5.15
CA GLU A 8 -3.23 -23.26 -6.35
C GLU A 8 -3.30 -21.73 -6.21
N ARG A 9 -4.43 -21.17 -5.76
CA ARG A 9 -4.55 -19.73 -5.46
C ARG A 9 -3.58 -19.28 -4.37
N ARG A 10 -3.41 -20.08 -3.31
CA ARG A 10 -2.46 -19.79 -2.23
C ARG A 10 -1.02 -19.80 -2.73
N ALA A 11 -0.65 -20.79 -3.55
CA ALA A 11 0.67 -20.86 -4.15
C ALA A 11 0.95 -19.65 -5.06
N PHE A 12 -0.03 -19.22 -5.85
CA PHE A 12 0.07 -17.99 -6.63
C PHE A 12 0.19 -16.74 -5.74
N GLY A 13 -0.56 -16.67 -4.63
CA GLY A 13 -0.42 -15.60 -3.64
C GLY A 13 0.98 -15.51 -3.03
N VAL A 14 1.64 -16.65 -2.78
CA VAL A 14 3.04 -16.69 -2.33
C VAL A 14 3.97 -16.18 -3.44
N LEU A 15 3.77 -16.63 -4.68
CA LEU A 15 4.55 -16.16 -5.84
C LEU A 15 4.43 -14.62 -6.01
N LEU A 16 3.24 -14.06 -5.83
CA LEU A 16 3.03 -12.61 -5.85
C LEU A 16 3.90 -11.92 -4.78
N GLY A 17 3.90 -12.42 -3.54
CA GLY A 17 4.74 -11.86 -2.48
C GLY A 17 6.25 -12.01 -2.72
N GLU A 18 6.68 -12.98 -3.51
CA GLU A 18 8.10 -13.19 -3.87
C GLU A 18 8.56 -12.27 -5.01
N LEU A 19 7.70 -12.08 -6.02
CA LEU A 19 8.09 -11.45 -7.29
C LEU A 19 7.53 -10.04 -7.50
N VAL A 20 6.40 -9.71 -6.88
CA VAL A 20 5.77 -8.38 -6.96
C VAL A 20 6.24 -7.58 -5.77
N ARG A 21 7.21 -6.70 -6.01
CA ARG A 21 7.84 -5.91 -4.94
C ARG A 21 7.13 -4.59 -4.69
N SER A 22 6.34 -4.13 -5.65
CA SER A 22 5.63 -2.86 -5.59
C SER A 22 4.18 -3.05 -6.02
N SER A 23 3.28 -2.46 -5.26
CA SER A 23 1.86 -2.35 -5.60
C SER A 23 1.59 -1.46 -6.83
N LEU A 24 2.58 -0.68 -7.28
CA LEU A 24 2.52 0.10 -8.51
C LEU A 24 2.97 -0.67 -9.75
N GLU A 25 3.42 -1.90 -9.58
CA GLU A 25 3.90 -2.67 -10.72
C GLU A 25 2.76 -2.91 -11.73
N PRO A 26 2.97 -2.64 -13.03
CA PRO A 26 1.96 -2.93 -14.04
C PRO A 26 1.78 -4.43 -14.25
N TRP A 27 0.52 -4.88 -14.41
CA TRP A 27 0.21 -6.28 -14.76
C TRP A 27 1.00 -6.77 -15.98
N THR A 28 1.14 -5.94 -17.01
CA THR A 28 1.86 -6.27 -18.24
C THR A 28 3.35 -6.54 -18.03
N GLU A 29 3.94 -6.00 -16.97
CA GLU A 29 5.34 -6.21 -16.60
C GLU A 29 5.50 -7.36 -15.60
N ALA A 30 4.55 -7.51 -14.67
CA ALA A 30 4.53 -8.59 -13.69
C ALA A 30 4.23 -9.95 -14.34
N TRP A 31 3.25 -10.01 -15.25
CA TRP A 31 2.70 -11.25 -15.78
C TRP A 31 3.74 -12.16 -16.46
N PRO A 32 4.62 -11.67 -17.36
CA PRO A 32 5.66 -12.51 -17.95
C PRO A 32 6.59 -13.15 -16.91
N ARG A 33 6.90 -12.44 -15.81
CA ARG A 33 7.76 -12.95 -14.73
C ARG A 33 7.03 -13.99 -13.89
N LEU A 34 5.76 -13.75 -13.56
CA LEU A 34 4.90 -14.69 -12.84
C LEU A 34 4.68 -15.98 -13.65
N ARG A 35 4.50 -15.85 -14.98
CA ARG A 35 4.37 -16.98 -15.92
C ARG A 35 5.66 -17.78 -16.08
N ALA A 36 6.81 -17.15 -15.91
CA ALA A 36 8.12 -17.80 -15.98
C ALA A 36 8.52 -18.49 -14.67
N ASP A 37 7.65 -18.54 -13.66
CA ASP A 37 7.89 -19.23 -12.40
C ASP A 37 8.28 -20.70 -12.64
N PRO A 38 9.46 -21.16 -12.20
CA PRO A 38 9.91 -22.54 -12.43
C PRO A 38 9.02 -23.61 -11.79
N LEU A 39 8.23 -23.24 -10.78
CA LEU A 39 7.30 -24.13 -10.09
C LEU A 39 5.92 -24.17 -10.77
N GLY A 40 5.70 -23.40 -11.83
CA GLY A 40 4.44 -23.37 -12.57
C GLY A 40 3.25 -22.89 -11.74
N ARG A 41 3.47 -22.10 -10.67
CA ARG A 41 2.40 -21.66 -9.76
C ARG A 41 1.37 -20.77 -10.45
N ALA A 42 1.73 -20.15 -11.58
CA ALA A 42 0.83 -19.38 -12.44
C ALA A 42 0.14 -20.22 -13.53
N ASP A 43 0.51 -21.48 -13.74
CA ASP A 43 -0.07 -22.36 -14.77
C ASP A 43 -1.44 -22.90 -14.41
N ALA A 44 -1.75 -22.98 -13.11
CA ALA A 44 -3.01 -23.50 -12.62
C ALA A 44 -4.17 -22.49 -12.70
N LEU A 45 -3.87 -21.21 -12.95
CA LEU A 45 -4.85 -20.13 -12.97
C LEU A 45 -5.10 -19.68 -14.42
N ASP A 46 -6.36 -19.34 -14.72
CA ASP A 46 -6.61 -18.53 -15.91
C ASP A 46 -6.11 -17.09 -15.71
N GLU A 47 -5.84 -16.39 -16.81
CA GLU A 47 -5.27 -15.05 -16.76
C GLU A 47 -6.17 -14.05 -16.02
N GLY A 48 -7.49 -14.21 -16.10
CA GLY A 48 -8.44 -13.34 -15.41
C GLY A 48 -8.39 -13.52 -13.90
N GLU A 49 -8.36 -14.77 -13.44
CA GLU A 49 -8.21 -15.12 -12.03
C GLU A 49 -6.86 -14.67 -11.47
N ALA A 50 -5.78 -14.90 -12.23
CA ALA A 50 -4.43 -14.46 -11.86
C ALA A 50 -4.33 -12.94 -11.76
N ARG A 51 -4.92 -12.21 -12.72
CA ARG A 51 -4.98 -10.75 -12.71
C ARG A 51 -5.77 -10.22 -11.52
N TRP A 52 -6.93 -10.83 -11.22
CA TRP A 52 -7.71 -10.42 -10.05
C TRP A 52 -6.93 -10.59 -8.74
N LEU A 53 -6.24 -11.73 -8.56
CA LEU A 53 -5.39 -11.96 -7.38
C LEU A 53 -4.21 -10.99 -7.31
N PHE A 54 -3.61 -10.64 -8.45
CA PHE A 54 -2.56 -9.63 -8.53
C PHE A 54 -3.07 -8.25 -8.08
N GLU A 55 -4.21 -7.80 -8.60
CA GLU A 55 -4.82 -6.52 -8.23
C GLU A 55 -5.19 -6.49 -6.75
N GLU A 56 -5.75 -7.57 -6.21
CA GLU A 56 -6.01 -7.73 -4.78
C GLU A 56 -4.73 -7.66 -3.93
N HIS A 57 -3.66 -8.32 -4.38
CA HIS A 57 -2.37 -8.26 -3.71
C HIS A 57 -1.80 -6.84 -3.67
N CYS A 58 -1.84 -6.12 -4.80
CA CYS A 58 -1.39 -4.73 -4.89
C CYS A 58 -2.23 -3.81 -3.99
N ARG A 59 -3.56 -3.93 -4.01
CA ARG A 59 -4.46 -3.18 -3.10
C ARG A 59 -4.13 -3.47 -1.62
N ALA A 60 -3.91 -4.73 -1.28
CA ALA A 60 -3.58 -5.11 0.09
C ALA A 60 -2.20 -4.59 0.53
N GLN A 61 -1.21 -4.55 -0.38
CA GLN A 61 0.10 -3.96 -0.12
C GLN A 61 0.00 -2.45 0.06
N GLU A 62 -0.75 -1.75 -0.79
CA GLU A 62 -1.04 -0.31 -0.65
C GLU A 62 -1.66 0.00 0.70
N ALA A 63 -2.73 -0.70 1.08
CA ALA A 63 -3.42 -0.49 2.34
C ALA A 63 -2.50 -0.69 3.55
N ARG A 64 -1.61 -1.69 3.51
CA ARG A 64 -0.60 -1.92 4.56
C ARG A 64 0.40 -0.77 4.64
N SER A 65 0.93 -0.32 3.49
CA SER A 65 1.86 0.80 3.40
C SER A 65 1.25 2.09 3.90
N ARG A 66 -0.01 2.37 3.53
CA ARG A 66 -0.76 3.54 3.97
C ARG A 66 -0.99 3.53 5.47
N LYS A 67 -1.51 2.43 6.02
CA LYS A 67 -1.70 2.28 7.46
C LYS A 67 -0.39 2.52 8.21
N ARG A 68 0.72 1.95 7.72
CA ARG A 68 2.03 2.14 8.35
C ARG A 68 2.50 3.59 8.28
N PHE A 69 2.27 4.26 7.15
CA PHE A 69 2.55 5.69 7.00
C PHE A 69 1.76 6.54 8.02
N GLU A 70 0.45 6.29 8.14
CA GLU A 70 -0.43 7.01 9.07
C GLU A 70 -0.01 6.79 10.53
N GLU A 71 0.22 5.54 10.95
CA GLU A 71 0.71 5.21 12.31
C GLU A 71 2.04 5.90 12.62
N ALA A 72 2.97 5.85 11.67
CA ALA A 72 4.31 6.43 11.84
C ALA A 72 4.25 7.97 11.91
N LEU A 73 3.29 8.58 11.21
CA LEU A 73 3.04 10.01 11.24
C LEU A 73 2.43 10.44 12.57
N GLU A 74 1.43 9.71 13.05
CA GLU A 74 0.80 9.97 14.36
C GLU A 74 1.82 9.85 15.50
N GLU A 75 2.63 8.80 15.52
CA GLU A 75 3.68 8.61 16.53
C GLU A 75 4.67 9.78 16.56
N ARG A 76 5.06 10.30 15.39
CA ARG A 76 5.97 11.43 15.29
C ARG A 76 5.32 12.73 15.72
N LEU A 77 4.09 13.00 15.28
CA LEU A 77 3.33 14.17 15.70
C LEU A 77 3.12 14.22 17.22
N LEU A 78 2.97 13.05 17.87
CA LEU A 78 2.95 12.96 19.33
C LEU A 78 4.29 13.35 19.96
N ARG A 79 5.42 13.07 19.30
CA ARG A 79 6.78 13.36 19.79
C ARG A 79 7.24 14.79 19.54
N VAL A 80 7.09 15.33 18.33
CA VAL A 80 7.53 16.69 17.98
C VAL A 80 6.48 17.76 18.30
N GLY A 81 5.28 17.34 18.70
CA GLY A 81 4.14 18.21 18.92
C GLY A 81 3.28 18.33 17.66
N ALA A 82 1.96 18.34 17.86
CA ALA A 82 0.99 18.30 16.76
C ALA A 82 1.05 19.53 15.82
N GLU A 83 1.76 20.59 16.21
CA GLU A 83 1.89 21.84 15.47
C GLU A 83 3.05 21.82 14.46
N ASP A 84 4.07 20.98 14.67
CA ASP A 84 5.21 20.84 13.74
C ASP A 84 5.00 19.66 12.78
N ALA A 85 4.00 19.83 11.91
CA ALA A 85 3.61 18.79 10.97
C ALA A 85 4.67 18.58 9.86
N GLU A 86 5.39 19.63 9.48
CA GLU A 86 6.50 19.56 8.51
C GLU A 86 7.72 18.86 9.11
N GLY A 87 8.10 19.16 10.36
CA GLY A 87 9.16 18.44 11.07
C GLY A 87 8.84 16.96 11.30
N ALA A 88 7.57 16.64 11.56
CA ALA A 88 7.11 15.25 11.63
C ALA A 88 7.25 14.52 10.27
N LEU A 89 6.97 15.20 9.16
CA LEU A 89 7.11 14.64 7.80
C LEU A 89 8.58 14.42 7.41
N GLU A 90 9.47 15.37 7.70
CA GLU A 90 10.91 15.21 7.45
C GLU A 90 11.49 14.04 8.26
N ALA A 91 11.08 13.91 9.53
CA ALA A 91 11.43 12.73 10.34
C ALA A 91 10.81 11.43 9.82
N LEU A 92 9.68 11.52 9.11
CA LEU A 92 9.03 10.39 8.44
C LEU A 92 9.82 9.88 7.25
N ARG A 93 10.45 10.78 6.48
CA ARG A 93 11.25 10.42 5.30
C ARG A 93 12.45 9.56 5.66
N ALA A 94 12.98 9.72 6.87
CA ALA A 94 14.04 8.88 7.41
C ALA A 94 13.57 7.50 7.93
N ASP A 95 12.25 7.26 8.01
CA ASP A 95 11.70 5.95 8.38
C ASP A 95 11.88 4.96 7.23
N ALA A 96 12.57 3.85 7.46
CA ALA A 96 12.79 2.84 6.44
C ALA A 96 11.48 2.27 5.86
N ALA A 97 10.42 2.16 6.67
CA ALA A 97 9.14 1.62 6.21
C ALA A 97 8.36 2.62 5.35
N VAL A 98 8.53 3.92 5.60
CA VAL A 98 7.93 4.99 4.79
C VAL A 98 8.77 5.27 3.55
N ALA A 99 10.10 5.22 3.65
CA ALA A 99 10.99 5.40 2.52
C ALA A 99 10.76 4.36 1.41
N ALA A 100 10.26 3.18 1.75
CA ALA A 100 9.85 2.15 0.79
C ALA A 100 8.53 2.46 0.06
N VAL A 101 7.76 3.46 0.52
CA VAL A 101 6.53 3.90 -0.13
C VAL A 101 6.86 4.87 -1.27
N PRO A 102 6.24 4.72 -2.45
CA PRO A 102 6.37 5.68 -3.54
C PRO A 102 6.17 7.14 -3.08
N GLU A 103 6.99 8.05 -3.61
CA GLU A 103 6.97 9.47 -3.24
C GLU A 103 5.59 10.09 -3.50
N GLU A 104 4.98 9.76 -4.65
CA GLU A 104 3.65 10.20 -5.06
C GLU A 104 2.57 9.84 -4.04
N TRP A 105 2.62 8.63 -3.48
CA TRP A 105 1.68 8.17 -2.47
C TRP A 105 1.89 8.86 -1.14
N ARG A 106 3.15 9.04 -0.73
CA ARG A 106 3.46 9.78 0.49
C ARG A 106 2.94 11.21 0.42
N GLN A 107 3.08 11.87 -0.72
CA GLN A 107 2.56 13.22 -0.94
C GLN A 107 1.04 13.27 -0.94
N GLU A 108 0.38 12.33 -1.63
CA GLU A 108 -1.08 12.23 -1.64
C GLU A 108 -1.65 11.97 -0.25
N TRP A 109 -1.12 10.98 0.46
CA TRP A 109 -1.58 10.63 1.81
C TRP A 109 -1.31 11.75 2.81
N TRP A 110 -0.20 12.48 2.64
CA TRP A 110 0.09 13.68 3.43
C TRP A 110 -0.95 14.78 3.21
N GLN A 111 -1.26 15.10 1.95
CA GLN A 111 -2.28 16.10 1.60
C GLN A 111 -3.66 15.69 2.13
N GLU A 112 -4.02 14.41 2.00
CA GLU A 112 -5.27 13.89 2.54
C GLU A 112 -5.33 14.02 4.07
N TRP A 113 -4.24 13.69 4.76
CA TRP A 113 -4.13 13.85 6.20
C TRP A 113 -4.25 15.31 6.64
N GLN A 114 -3.58 16.25 5.95
CA GLN A 114 -3.66 17.68 6.23
C GLN A 114 -5.08 18.23 6.03
N ARG A 115 -5.78 17.76 4.99
CA ARG A 115 -7.18 18.12 4.73
C ARG A 115 -8.08 17.67 5.87
N LYS A 116 -8.01 16.39 6.27
CA LYS A 116 -8.80 15.84 7.39
C LYS A 116 -8.59 16.63 8.69
N ARG A 117 -7.33 16.93 9.02
CA ARG A 117 -6.98 17.75 10.19
C ARG A 117 -7.52 19.18 10.14
N SER A 118 -7.64 19.75 8.95
CA SER A 118 -8.19 21.10 8.78
C SER A 118 -9.71 21.10 8.90
N GLU A 119 -10.36 20.07 8.38
CA GLU A 119 -11.80 19.82 8.55
C GLU A 119 -12.16 19.59 10.02
N ASP A 120 -11.41 18.76 10.74
CA ASP A 120 -11.62 18.52 12.17
C ASP A 120 -11.49 19.80 13.02
N ARG A 121 -10.50 20.64 12.72
CA ARG A 121 -10.33 21.94 13.37
C ARG A 121 -11.43 22.93 13.01
N GLY A 122 -11.96 22.88 11.79
CA GLY A 122 -13.11 23.67 11.35
C GLY A 122 -14.39 23.24 12.06
N ALA A 123 -14.65 21.93 12.11
CA ALA A 123 -15.80 21.34 12.78
C ALA A 123 -15.77 21.59 14.30
N LYS A 124 -14.60 21.52 14.93
CA LYS A 124 -14.44 21.86 16.35
C LYS A 124 -14.78 23.33 16.62
N ARG A 125 -14.27 24.26 15.82
CA ARG A 125 -14.59 25.69 15.95
C ARG A 125 -16.07 26.00 15.76
N ALA A 126 -16.72 25.36 14.78
CA ALA A 126 -18.15 25.54 14.53
C ALA A 126 -19.06 25.00 15.65
N ARG A 127 -18.58 24.08 16.49
CA ARG A 127 -19.31 23.56 17.66
C ARG A 127 -19.14 24.42 18.92
N GLU A 128 -18.10 25.25 18.95
CA GLU A 128 -17.78 26.14 20.07
C GLU A 128 -18.38 27.56 19.89
N THR A 129 -18.97 27.84 18.72
CA THR A 129 -19.75 29.06 18.38
C THR A 129 -21.24 28.78 18.36
#